data_AF-A0AAV4IXF9-F1
#
_entry.id   AF-A0AAV4IXF9-F1
#
_cell.length_a   1.000
_cell.length_b   1.000
_cell.length_c   1.000
_cell.angle_alpha   90.00
_cell.angle_beta   90.00
_cell.angle_gamma   90.00
#
_symmetry.space_group_name_H-M   'P 1'
#
loop_
_entity.id
_entity.type
_entity.pdbx_description
1 polymer ?
#
loop_
_entity_poly.entity_id
_entity_poly.type
_entity_poly.pdbx_seq_one_letter_code
_entity_poly.pdbx_strand_id
1 'polypeptide(L)'
;MLMPFLCCLQLLLIPSSSWFDSDIPSAAVYRLLTKWKAFFFREDVARTLPNKRYATKAGAGRLMLMTLQEAFMLFKGTPETCACMYCLNVRLKNEVLNKILSTNLESFRMPGETKMLDLLLCQKLDNQRWHHHLCLNGKCQSCDDPERVIQSKFEPYMDEPTSWQHWERISVDGRTRLELLSKSGKLRDLLTEFVEKDLKQPAQGTTFVRHLHTFFWQFNQYADLKTSLQTNEAIMVMDFAENRKASYTVEVKSAHFGKAQITMHPIVCFYMAGDVMKRHSMVFLSDDICHDYHAVHHFTVDSIDALSKAAPSVEKIYIFSDGCAGQYKGKGTFADLSLYTGKRIQRVFFGSEHGKGEADGETGVINCAVDRAVSSGRLTVRNASDLYSWCSEKLTKSDASSLRDFFLVPKEKIVRDRPQTDVVTVPGTRRIHQAERVSDYIIRTRNLACFCEVCRADGASCLNESYVGEYTTHKLKHR
;
A
#
# COMPACT_ATOMS: atom_id res chain seq x y z
N MET A 1 -41.66 15.23 21.42
CA MET A 1 -40.90 14.52 22.47
C MET A 1 -39.38 14.69 22.24
N LEU A 2 -38.93 15.95 22.13
CA LEU A 2 -37.60 16.32 21.60
C LEU A 2 -36.78 17.19 22.56
N MET A 3 -37.32 17.55 23.73
CA MET A 3 -36.60 18.28 24.78
C MET A 3 -35.78 17.40 25.76
N PRO A 4 -36.10 16.12 26.04
CA PRO A 4 -35.29 15.35 27.00
C PRO A 4 -33.90 14.93 26.47
N PHE A 5 -33.72 14.85 25.15
CA PHE A 5 -32.45 14.40 24.54
C PHE A 5 -31.38 15.50 24.49
N LEU A 6 -31.77 16.77 24.50
CA LEU A 6 -30.84 17.90 24.53
C LEU A 6 -30.27 18.15 25.94
N CYS A 7 -31.04 17.89 27.00
CA CYS A 7 -30.55 18.00 28.38
C CYS A 7 -29.46 16.96 28.72
N CYS A 8 -29.55 15.72 28.20
CA CYS A 8 -28.53 14.71 28.47
C CYS A 8 -27.19 14.98 27.76
N LEU A 9 -27.17 15.72 26.65
CA LEU A 9 -25.92 16.02 25.93
C LEU A 9 -25.13 17.18 26.55
N GLN A 10 -25.80 18.05 27.31
CA GLN A 10 -25.15 19.15 28.03
C GLN A 10 -24.45 18.68 29.32
N LEU A 11 -24.83 17.50 29.83
CA LEU A 11 -24.25 16.88 31.03
C LEU A 11 -23.07 15.93 30.76
N LEU A 12 -22.82 15.53 29.50
CA LEU A 12 -21.75 14.59 29.15
C LEU A 12 -20.44 15.27 28.67
N LEU A 13 -20.39 16.60 28.62
CA LEU A 13 -19.20 17.35 28.17
C LEU A 13 -18.75 18.46 29.15
N ILE A 14 -19.29 18.52 30.37
CA ILE A 14 -18.83 19.47 31.39
C ILE A 14 -18.65 18.71 32.72
N PRO A 15 -17.43 18.56 33.26
CA PRO A 15 -17.27 18.17 34.65
C PRO A 15 -17.70 19.33 35.56
N SER A 16 -18.41 18.97 36.63
CA SER A 16 -18.85 19.88 37.68
C SER A 16 -17.71 20.74 38.25
N SER A 17 -17.89 22.06 38.14
CA SER A 17 -17.51 23.13 39.08
C SER A 17 -16.14 23.03 39.77
N SER A 18 -15.08 23.46 39.08
CA SER A 18 -14.20 24.52 39.59
C SER A 18 -13.39 25.06 38.40
N TRP A 19 -13.08 26.36 38.45
CA TRP A 19 -12.40 27.16 37.43
C TRP A 19 -13.31 27.71 36.31
N PHE A 20 -14.04 28.77 36.69
CA PHE A 20 -14.14 29.94 35.82
C PHE A 20 -12.71 30.37 35.47
N ASP A 21 -12.27 30.13 34.24
CA ASP A 21 -11.66 31.15 33.38
C ASP A 21 -11.31 30.56 32.01
N SER A 22 -11.72 31.29 30.96
CA SER A 22 -11.31 31.22 29.54
C SER A 22 -11.24 29.86 28.85
N ASP A 23 -12.21 29.53 27.98
CA ASP A 23 -11.97 29.55 26.53
C ASP A 23 -13.19 29.12 25.69
N ILE A 24 -13.44 29.90 24.64
CA ILE A 24 -14.48 29.71 23.63
C ILE A 24 -14.17 28.45 22.79
N PRO A 25 -15.14 27.58 22.46
CA PRO A 25 -14.88 26.37 21.69
C PRO A 25 -14.28 26.68 20.32
N SER A 26 -13.20 25.98 19.96
CA SER A 26 -12.45 26.22 18.72
C SER A 26 -13.32 26.06 17.47
N ALA A 27 -12.99 26.81 16.42
CA ALA A 27 -13.70 26.80 15.13
C ALA A 27 -13.85 25.39 14.51
N ALA A 28 -13.00 24.43 14.88
CA ALA A 28 -13.09 23.05 14.47
C ALA A 28 -14.29 22.31 15.09
N VAL A 29 -14.56 22.52 16.39
CA VAL A 29 -15.71 21.93 17.09
C VAL A 29 -17.00 22.51 16.54
N TYR A 30 -17.04 23.81 16.28
CA TYR A 30 -18.20 24.47 15.69
C TYR A 30 -18.47 23.98 14.25
N ARG A 31 -17.43 23.80 13.43
CA ARG A 31 -17.56 23.21 12.07
C ARG A 31 -18.04 21.77 12.10
N LEU A 32 -17.58 20.97 13.07
CA LEU A 32 -18.02 19.58 13.24
C LEU A 32 -19.50 19.52 13.63
N LEU A 33 -19.92 20.34 14.60
CA LEU A 33 -21.31 20.47 15.06
C LEU A 33 -22.24 20.99 13.95
N THR A 34 -21.75 21.91 13.10
CA THR A 34 -22.52 22.46 11.99
C THR A 34 -22.75 21.41 10.89
N LYS A 35 -21.72 20.62 10.55
CA LYS A 35 -21.86 19.48 9.62
C LYS A 35 -22.76 18.37 10.19
N TRP A 36 -22.68 18.14 11.49
CA TRP A 36 -23.54 17.19 12.21
C TRP A 36 -25.01 17.62 12.20
N LYS A 37 -25.30 18.89 12.53
CA LYS A 37 -26.65 19.45 12.40
C LYS A 37 -27.16 19.33 10.97
N ALA A 38 -26.36 19.73 9.97
CA ALA A 38 -26.76 19.62 8.57
C ALA A 38 -27.08 18.17 8.14
N PHE A 39 -26.40 17.17 8.70
CA PHE A 39 -26.68 15.76 8.42
C PHE A 39 -28.02 15.29 9.01
N PHE A 40 -28.34 15.65 10.26
CA PHE A 40 -29.58 15.22 10.92
C PHE A 40 -30.81 16.04 10.51
N PHE A 41 -30.63 17.26 9.99
CA PHE A 41 -31.73 18.12 9.49
C PHE A 41 -31.99 18.01 7.98
N ARG A 42 -31.30 17.11 7.29
CA ARG A 42 -31.61 16.76 5.89
C ARG A 42 -33.05 16.27 5.76
N GLU A 43 -33.80 16.76 4.78
CA GLU A 43 -35.23 16.41 4.60
C GLU A 43 -35.48 14.89 4.43
N ASP A 44 -34.52 14.15 3.87
CA ASP A 44 -34.62 12.69 3.73
C ASP A 44 -34.35 11.91 5.02
N VAL A 45 -33.73 12.56 6.02
CA VAL A 45 -33.45 12.04 7.36
C VAL A 45 -34.51 12.52 8.37
N ALA A 46 -35.02 13.75 8.20
CA ALA A 46 -35.97 14.40 9.12
C ALA A 46 -37.45 14.02 8.88
N ARG A 47 -37.78 13.24 7.84
CA ARG A 47 -39.14 12.76 7.62
C ARG A 47 -39.56 11.75 8.69
N THR A 48 -40.75 11.95 9.26
CA THR A 48 -41.42 11.00 10.15
C THR A 48 -41.58 9.66 9.42
N LEU A 49 -40.86 8.62 9.86
CA LEU A 49 -40.93 7.30 9.24
C LEU A 49 -42.32 6.68 9.47
N PRO A 50 -42.96 6.10 8.44
CA PRO A 50 -44.21 5.37 8.62
C PRO A 50 -43.93 4.06 9.34
N ASN A 51 -44.37 3.97 10.61
CA ASN A 51 -44.41 2.77 11.46
C ASN A 51 -43.13 1.91 11.61
N LYS A 52 -42.88 1.44 12.83
CA LYS A 52 -41.78 0.55 13.27
C LYS A 52 -41.51 -0.70 12.40
N ARG A 53 -42.39 -1.05 11.46
CA ARG A 53 -42.29 -2.26 10.61
C ARG A 53 -41.28 -2.15 9.44
N TYR A 54 -40.77 -0.95 9.10
CA TYR A 54 -39.90 -0.77 7.92
C TYR A 54 -38.39 -0.60 8.23
N ALA A 55 -37.97 -0.73 9.50
CA ALA A 55 -36.55 -0.76 9.85
C ALA A 55 -35.97 -2.15 9.50
N THR A 56 -35.57 -2.35 8.25
CA THR A 56 -34.84 -3.56 7.83
C THR A 56 -33.43 -3.57 8.40
N LYS A 57 -32.77 -4.75 8.37
CA LYS A 57 -31.38 -4.95 8.83
C LYS A 57 -30.34 -4.06 8.13
N ALA A 58 -30.68 -3.27 7.12
CA ALA A 58 -29.80 -2.27 6.52
C ALA A 58 -30.63 -1.09 5.95
N GLY A 59 -30.33 0.15 6.38
CA GLY A 59 -31.00 1.36 5.88
C GLY A 59 -30.91 2.56 6.84
N ALA A 60 -31.29 3.76 6.38
CA ALA A 60 -31.24 5.01 7.16
C ALA A 60 -32.08 4.96 8.45
N GLY A 61 -33.20 4.23 8.44
CA GLY A 61 -34.03 3.99 9.62
C GLY A 61 -33.35 3.13 10.69
N ARG A 62 -32.44 2.22 10.32
CA ARG A 62 -31.60 1.49 11.29
C ARG A 62 -30.61 2.44 11.95
N LEU A 63 -29.95 3.28 11.16
CA LEU A 63 -28.98 4.31 11.58
C LEU A 63 -29.53 5.25 12.66
N MET A 64 -30.80 5.65 12.54
CA MET A 64 -31.47 6.51 13.53
C MET A 64 -31.87 5.79 14.83
N LEU A 65 -31.85 4.45 14.83
CA LEU A 65 -32.19 3.61 15.99
C LEU A 65 -30.95 2.99 16.66
N MET A 66 -29.74 3.25 16.13
CA MET A 66 -28.49 2.75 16.69
C MET A 66 -27.98 3.69 17.76
N THR A 67 -27.36 3.14 18.80
CA THR A 67 -26.52 3.95 19.69
C THR A 67 -25.29 4.47 18.93
N LEU A 68 -24.70 5.56 19.41
CA LEU A 68 -23.42 6.08 18.88
C LEU A 68 -22.33 5.01 18.89
N GLN A 69 -22.32 4.12 19.88
CA GLN A 69 -21.38 3.01 19.98
C GLN A 69 -21.66 1.94 18.93
N GLU A 70 -22.92 1.60 18.66
CA GLU A 70 -23.27 0.65 17.59
C GLU A 70 -23.01 1.22 16.20
N ALA A 71 -23.35 2.48 15.96
CA ALA A 71 -22.99 3.18 14.74
C ALA A 71 -21.46 3.22 14.60
N PHE A 72 -20.73 3.57 15.66
CA PHE A 72 -19.28 3.49 15.67
C PHE A 72 -18.80 2.08 15.40
N MET A 73 -19.33 1.01 15.99
CA MET A 73 -18.89 -0.36 15.68
C MET A 73 -19.25 -0.82 14.26
N LEU A 74 -20.35 -0.30 13.69
CA LEU A 74 -20.79 -0.60 12.33
C LEU A 74 -19.99 0.17 11.26
N PHE A 75 -19.50 1.37 11.59
CA PHE A 75 -18.77 2.28 10.70
C PHE A 75 -17.29 2.48 11.09
N LYS A 76 -16.84 1.93 12.22
CA LYS A 76 -15.43 1.83 12.61
C LYS A 76 -14.81 1.10 11.45
N GLY A 77 -13.86 1.78 10.82
CA GLY A 77 -13.33 1.41 9.52
C GLY A 77 -13.13 -0.08 9.42
N THR A 78 -13.41 -0.63 8.24
CA THR A 78 -12.98 -1.97 7.87
C THR A 78 -11.59 -2.24 8.46
N PRO A 79 -11.35 -3.40 9.09
CA PRO A 79 -10.06 -3.72 9.68
C PRO A 79 -8.92 -3.28 8.75
N GLU A 80 -7.90 -2.63 9.29
CA GLU A 80 -6.72 -2.26 8.50
C GLU A 80 -6.11 -3.54 7.93
N THR A 81 -6.33 -3.80 6.64
CA THR A 81 -5.81 -4.98 5.94
C THR A 81 -4.48 -4.67 5.28
N CYS A 82 -3.64 -5.69 5.10
CA CYS A 82 -2.30 -5.63 4.50
C CYS A 82 -1.49 -4.40 4.93
N ALA A 83 -1.40 -4.20 6.25
CA ALA A 83 -0.48 -3.24 6.86
C ALA A 83 0.96 -3.80 6.82
N CYS A 84 1.94 -2.91 6.69
CA CYS A 84 3.34 -3.29 6.80
C CYS A 84 3.65 -3.79 8.21
N MET A 85 4.10 -5.05 8.32
CA MET A 85 4.46 -5.67 9.61
C MET A 85 5.50 -4.84 10.39
N TYR A 86 6.53 -4.32 9.71
CA TYR A 86 7.61 -3.57 10.36
C TYR A 86 7.09 -2.26 10.97
N CYS A 87 6.31 -1.49 10.20
CA CYS A 87 5.66 -0.28 10.68
C CYS A 87 4.65 -0.57 11.79
N LEU A 88 3.88 -1.65 11.66
CA LEU A 88 2.86 -2.02 12.64
C LEU A 88 3.49 -2.44 13.97
N ASN A 89 4.60 -3.17 13.97
CA ASN A 89 5.32 -3.50 15.21
C ASN A 89 5.83 -2.24 15.93
N VAL A 90 6.38 -1.27 15.19
CA VAL A 90 6.78 0.03 15.75
C VAL A 90 5.57 0.77 16.32
N ARG A 91 4.44 0.80 15.59
CA ARG A 91 3.20 1.44 16.05
C ARG A 91 2.68 0.81 17.34
N LEU A 92 2.55 -0.52 17.39
CA LEU A 92 2.05 -1.27 18.55
C LEU A 92 2.90 -1.01 19.79
N LYS A 93 4.23 -0.98 19.65
CA LYS A 93 5.12 -0.65 20.77
C LYS A 93 5.04 0.83 21.17
N ASN A 94 4.96 1.75 20.21
CA ASN A 94 4.75 3.17 20.49
C ASN A 94 3.44 3.45 21.23
N GLU A 95 2.37 2.71 20.96
CA GLU A 95 1.09 2.82 21.68
C GLU A 95 1.25 2.45 23.16
N VAL A 96 1.97 1.37 23.47
CA VAL A 96 2.28 0.96 24.84
C VAL A 96 3.15 2.01 25.54
N LEU A 97 4.20 2.49 24.88
CA LEU A 97 5.07 3.54 25.40
C LEU A 97 4.30 4.84 25.68
N ASN A 98 3.43 5.27 24.77
CA ASN A 98 2.60 6.46 24.95
C ASN A 98 1.57 6.31 26.08
N LYS A 99 1.10 5.09 26.35
CA LYS A 99 0.23 4.81 27.50
C LYS A 99 0.98 5.02 28.83
N ILE A 100 2.24 4.58 28.91
CA ILE A 100 3.09 4.78 30.10
C ILE A 100 3.35 6.28 30.31
N LEU A 101 3.76 7.00 29.26
CA LEU A 101 3.98 8.45 29.32
C LEU A 101 2.71 9.21 29.71
N SER A 102 1.54 8.78 29.23
CA SER A 102 0.26 9.43 29.57
C SER A 102 -0.15 9.17 31.02
N THR A 103 0.04 7.94 31.52
CA THR A 103 -0.23 7.59 32.92
C THR A 103 0.64 8.42 33.87
N ASN A 104 1.90 8.65 33.48
CA ASN A 104 2.87 9.41 34.26
C ASN A 104 2.84 10.93 33.98
N LEU A 105 1.84 11.43 33.26
CA LEU A 105 1.64 12.87 32.95
C LEU A 105 2.82 13.55 32.25
N GLU A 106 3.61 12.78 31.50
CA GLU A 106 4.72 13.33 30.71
C GLU A 106 4.17 14.23 29.60
N SER A 107 4.96 15.22 29.19
CA SER A 107 4.60 16.09 28.06
C SER A 107 4.97 15.48 26.70
N PHE A 108 6.08 14.74 26.65
CA PHE A 108 6.59 14.08 25.45
C PHE A 108 5.68 12.92 25.03
N ARG A 109 5.53 12.71 23.72
CA ARG A 109 4.86 11.54 23.14
C ARG A 109 5.73 10.96 22.04
N MET A 110 5.80 9.63 22.01
CA MET A 110 6.37 8.90 20.89
C MET A 110 5.58 9.24 19.63
N PRO A 111 6.26 9.64 18.54
CA PRO A 111 5.58 9.95 17.28
C PRO A 111 4.99 8.69 16.66
N GLY A 112 4.02 8.88 15.76
CA GLY A 112 3.55 7.79 14.89
C GLY A 112 4.70 7.22 14.06
N GLU A 113 4.57 5.96 13.64
CA GLU A 113 5.66 5.21 13.00
C GLU A 113 6.23 5.90 11.76
N THR A 114 5.39 6.60 10.99
CA THR A 114 5.79 7.38 9.79
C THR A 114 6.65 8.60 10.10
N LYS A 115 6.61 9.11 11.34
CA LYS A 115 7.37 10.28 11.81
C LYS A 115 8.57 9.90 12.67
N MET A 116 8.86 8.61 12.83
CA MET A 116 9.99 8.14 13.62
C MET A 116 11.34 8.64 13.10
N LEU A 117 11.48 8.91 11.80
CA LEU A 117 12.71 9.48 11.26
C LEU A 117 13.07 10.83 11.90
N ASP A 118 12.06 11.67 12.19
CA ASP A 118 12.28 12.98 12.81
C ASP A 118 12.70 12.87 14.28
N LEU A 119 12.39 11.76 14.95
CA LEU A 119 12.86 11.46 16.31
C LEU A 119 14.27 10.85 16.31
N LEU A 120 14.54 9.94 15.36
CA LEU A 120 15.75 9.13 15.36
C LEU A 120 16.95 9.81 14.70
N LEU A 121 16.74 10.78 13.82
CA LEU A 121 17.79 11.39 13.00
C LEU A 121 17.97 12.87 13.31
N CYS A 122 19.13 13.41 12.96
CA CYS A 122 19.37 14.85 13.00
C CYS A 122 18.30 15.62 12.22
N GLN A 123 18.00 16.84 12.69
CA GLN A 123 17.04 17.74 12.04
C GLN A 123 17.42 17.96 10.58
N LYS A 124 16.39 18.01 9.72
CA LYS A 124 16.57 18.37 8.30
C LYS A 124 17.08 19.80 8.22
N LEU A 125 18.00 20.05 7.29
CA LEU A 125 18.39 21.43 6.97
C LEU A 125 17.20 22.17 6.36
N ASP A 126 17.16 23.49 6.53
CA ASP A 126 16.10 24.32 5.96
C ASP A 126 15.98 24.09 4.45
N ASN A 127 14.74 24.01 3.97
CA ASN A 127 14.38 23.74 2.57
C ASN A 127 14.78 22.35 2.02
N GLN A 128 15.24 21.41 2.85
CA GLN A 128 15.49 20.03 2.43
C GLN A 128 14.27 19.12 2.70
N ARG A 129 13.89 18.33 1.70
CA ARG A 129 12.81 17.32 1.82
C ARG A 129 13.23 16.12 2.67
N TRP A 130 14.52 15.80 2.70
CA TRP A 130 15.07 14.58 3.29
C TRP A 130 16.08 14.87 4.40
N HIS A 131 16.22 13.94 5.36
CA HIS A 131 17.33 13.97 6.30
C HIS A 131 18.65 13.77 5.57
N HIS A 132 19.74 14.29 6.12
CA HIS A 132 21.05 14.15 5.51
C HIS A 132 21.40 12.68 5.21
N HIS A 133 21.94 12.40 4.02
CA HIS A 133 22.19 11.04 3.55
C HIS A 133 23.09 10.21 4.49
N LEU A 134 24.01 10.85 5.23
CA LEU A 134 24.80 10.17 6.26
C LEU A 134 23.96 9.64 7.44
N CYS A 135 22.92 10.38 7.85
CA CYS A 135 22.00 9.95 8.90
C CYS A 135 21.18 8.73 8.44
N LEU A 136 20.63 8.81 7.23
CA LEU A 136 19.82 7.75 6.62
C LEU A 136 20.58 6.44 6.40
N ASN A 137 21.91 6.53 6.23
CA ASN A 137 22.79 5.39 6.04
C ASN A 137 23.47 4.91 7.34
N GLY A 138 23.12 5.48 8.50
CA GLY A 138 23.72 5.11 9.79
C GLY A 138 25.21 5.44 9.90
N LYS A 139 25.68 6.47 9.18
CA LYS A 139 27.08 6.93 9.18
C LYS A 139 27.29 8.27 9.92
N CYS A 140 26.23 8.82 10.51
CA CYS A 140 26.27 10.09 11.23
C CYS A 140 26.61 9.85 12.70
N GLN A 141 27.69 10.44 13.20
CA GLN A 141 28.13 10.32 14.61
C GLN A 141 27.23 11.03 15.62
N SER A 142 26.30 11.88 15.16
CA SER A 142 25.40 12.63 16.05
C SER A 142 24.08 11.91 16.33
N CYS A 143 23.68 10.97 15.47
CA CYS A 143 22.42 10.23 15.58
C CYS A 143 22.61 8.72 15.30
N ASP A 144 23.81 8.19 15.53
CA ASP A 144 24.14 6.77 15.37
C ASP A 144 23.63 5.89 16.53
N ASP A 145 23.16 6.51 17.62
CA ASP A 145 22.64 5.81 18.79
C ASP A 145 21.12 6.07 19.02
N PRO A 146 20.24 5.44 18.20
CA PRO A 146 18.79 5.53 18.38
C PRO A 146 18.31 4.89 19.70
N GLU A 147 19.12 4.00 20.28
CA GLU A 147 18.80 3.33 21.53
C GLU A 147 18.83 4.31 22.70
N ARG A 148 19.89 5.09 22.83
CA ARG A 148 20.01 6.13 23.84
C ARG A 148 18.92 7.18 23.73
N VAL A 149 18.54 7.58 22.51
CA VAL A 149 17.46 8.54 22.27
C VAL A 149 16.14 8.04 22.85
N ILE A 150 15.82 6.76 22.68
CA ILE A 150 14.57 6.19 23.19
C ILE A 150 14.68 5.91 24.68
N GLN A 151 15.71 5.17 25.14
CA GLN A 151 15.83 4.73 26.52
C GLN A 151 15.85 5.91 27.52
N SER A 152 16.51 7.03 27.17
CA SER A 152 16.54 8.22 28.02
C SER A 152 15.17 8.84 28.30
N LYS A 153 14.15 8.55 27.47
CA LYS A 153 12.76 9.00 27.70
C LYS A 153 12.00 8.15 28.71
N PHE A 154 12.53 6.99 29.09
CA PHE A 154 11.83 5.99 29.90
C PHE A 154 12.63 5.51 31.12
N GLU A 155 13.78 6.12 31.41
CA GLU A 155 14.67 5.75 32.51
C GLU A 155 13.95 5.62 33.88
N PRO A 156 12.99 6.50 34.26
CA PRO A 156 12.25 6.37 35.52
C PRO A 156 11.30 5.16 35.59
N TYR A 157 10.96 4.57 34.44
CA TYR A 157 9.86 3.59 34.32
C TYR A 157 10.36 2.19 33.94
N MET A 158 11.67 1.95 33.94
CA MET A 158 12.29 0.74 33.37
C MET A 158 11.80 -0.58 33.99
N ASP A 159 11.34 -0.54 35.25
CA ASP A 159 10.83 -1.69 35.98
C ASP A 159 9.30 -1.82 35.97
N GLU A 160 8.58 -0.93 35.28
CA GLU A 160 7.12 -1.00 35.17
C GLU A 160 6.67 -2.30 34.46
N PRO A 161 5.76 -3.09 35.08
CA PRO A 161 5.16 -4.25 34.44
C PRO A 161 4.39 -3.83 33.18
N THR A 162 4.76 -4.42 32.05
CA THR A 162 4.27 -4.02 30.73
C THR A 162 3.89 -5.24 29.91
N SER A 163 2.84 -5.11 29.10
CA SER A 163 2.47 -6.08 28.08
C SER A 163 2.37 -5.40 26.72
N TRP A 164 2.82 -6.10 25.67
CA TRP A 164 2.80 -5.59 24.31
C TRP A 164 2.54 -6.71 23.30
N GLN A 165 2.10 -6.29 22.12
CA GLN A 165 1.85 -7.17 21.00
C GLN A 165 2.86 -6.92 19.89
N HIS A 166 3.16 -7.97 19.12
CA HIS A 166 3.99 -7.85 17.93
C HIS A 166 3.67 -8.97 16.94
N TRP A 167 3.83 -8.68 15.67
CA TRP A 167 3.78 -9.67 14.61
C TRP A 167 5.15 -10.35 14.47
N GLU A 168 5.15 -11.67 14.38
CA GLU A 168 6.34 -12.47 14.16
C GLU A 168 6.10 -13.56 13.11
N ARG A 169 7.15 -13.91 12.37
CA ARG A 169 7.15 -15.05 11.45
C ARG A 169 7.43 -16.31 12.23
N ILE A 170 6.46 -17.20 12.34
CA ILE A 170 6.54 -18.47 13.06
C ILE A 170 6.61 -19.60 12.05
N SER A 171 7.53 -20.55 12.25
CA SER A 171 7.60 -21.78 11.47
C SER A 171 6.86 -22.90 12.20
N VAL A 172 5.76 -23.37 11.62
CA VAL A 172 4.98 -24.50 12.13
C VAL A 172 4.90 -25.54 11.00
N ASP A 173 5.31 -26.78 11.28
CA ASP A 173 5.27 -27.90 10.31
C ASP A 173 5.97 -27.60 8.96
N GLY A 174 7.09 -26.88 9.01
CA GLY A 174 7.85 -26.48 7.81
C GLY A 174 7.20 -25.37 6.98
N ARG A 175 6.07 -24.81 7.42
CA ARG A 175 5.41 -23.65 6.81
C ARG A 175 5.61 -22.42 7.69
N THR A 176 6.06 -21.34 7.07
CA THR A 176 6.16 -20.04 7.76
C THR A 176 4.82 -19.32 7.66
N ARG A 177 4.29 -18.86 8.80
CA ARG A 177 3.13 -17.97 8.88
C ARG A 177 3.42 -16.73 9.71
N LEU A 178 2.66 -15.67 9.49
CA LEU A 178 2.67 -14.48 10.34
C LEU A 178 1.61 -14.62 11.42
N GLU A 179 1.98 -14.34 12.65
CA GLU A 179 1.07 -14.43 13.80
C GLU A 179 1.30 -13.24 14.75
N LEU A 180 0.19 -12.74 15.31
CA LEU A 180 0.21 -11.69 16.32
C LEU A 180 0.41 -12.34 17.69
N LEU A 181 1.57 -12.11 18.29
CA LEU A 181 1.94 -12.62 19.59
C LEU A 181 1.76 -11.55 20.66
N SER A 182 1.44 -11.99 21.88
CA SER A 182 1.38 -11.13 23.07
C SER A 182 2.48 -11.54 24.04
N LYS A 183 3.24 -10.55 24.52
CA LYS A 183 4.32 -10.72 25.49
C LYS A 183 4.08 -9.86 26.71
N SER A 184 4.57 -10.30 27.86
CA SER A 184 4.53 -9.55 29.12
C SER A 184 5.90 -9.62 29.77
N GLY A 185 6.31 -8.53 30.41
CA GLY A 185 7.62 -8.37 31.03
C GLY A 185 7.76 -7.00 31.68
N LYS A 186 8.98 -6.53 31.85
CA LYS A 186 9.25 -5.15 32.28
C LYS A 186 9.37 -4.23 31.07
N LEU A 187 9.23 -2.92 31.27
CA LEU A 187 9.42 -1.93 30.21
C LEU A 187 10.79 -2.05 29.54
N ARG A 188 11.86 -2.34 30.29
CA ARG A 188 13.20 -2.60 29.73
C ARG A 188 13.23 -3.73 28.71
N ASP A 189 12.40 -4.76 28.87
CA ASP A 189 12.34 -5.90 27.96
C ASP A 189 11.67 -5.49 26.64
N LEU A 190 10.62 -4.66 26.72
CA LEU A 190 9.97 -4.06 25.57
C LEU A 190 10.94 -3.16 24.81
N LEU A 191 11.66 -2.27 25.50
CA LEU A 191 12.59 -1.33 24.88
C LEU A 191 13.75 -2.04 24.19
N THR A 192 14.30 -3.09 24.82
CA THR A 192 15.34 -3.94 24.21
C THR A 192 14.83 -4.57 22.92
N GLU A 193 13.64 -5.17 22.96
CA GLU A 193 13.03 -5.76 21.77
C GLU A 193 12.74 -4.72 20.69
N PHE A 194 12.23 -3.56 21.08
CA PHE A 194 11.90 -2.47 20.17
C PHE A 194 13.14 -2.00 19.39
N VAL A 195 14.23 -1.74 20.10
CA VAL A 195 15.48 -1.26 19.51
C VAL A 195 16.13 -2.35 18.65
N GLU A 196 16.37 -3.53 19.21
CA GLU A 196 17.14 -4.56 18.54
C GLU A 196 16.37 -5.19 17.36
N LYS A 197 15.09 -5.53 17.57
CA LYS A 197 14.31 -6.21 16.54
C LYS A 197 13.64 -5.25 15.57
N ASP A 198 13.00 -4.19 16.05
CA ASP A 198 12.17 -3.37 15.15
C ASP A 198 12.91 -2.19 14.55
N LEU A 199 13.90 -1.60 15.24
CA LEU A 199 14.64 -0.44 14.73
C LEU A 199 15.95 -0.81 14.02
N LYS A 200 16.80 -1.61 14.67
CA LYS A 200 18.10 -2.01 14.11
C LYS A 200 17.96 -3.07 13.03
N GLN A 201 17.09 -4.07 13.21
CA GLN A 201 16.98 -5.19 12.27
C GLN A 201 15.54 -5.71 12.03
N PRO A 202 14.59 -4.84 11.59
CA PRO A 202 13.23 -5.29 11.27
C PRO A 202 13.20 -6.33 10.14
N ALA A 203 14.17 -6.24 9.21
CA ALA A 203 14.36 -7.19 8.14
C ALA A 203 15.86 -7.47 7.94
N GLN A 204 16.17 -8.63 7.37
CA GLN A 204 17.54 -9.04 7.11
C GLN A 204 18.30 -8.00 6.27
N GLY A 205 19.30 -7.36 6.88
CA GLY A 205 20.19 -6.39 6.23
C GLY A 205 19.58 -5.00 5.98
N THR A 206 18.50 -4.65 6.69
CA THR A 206 17.78 -3.36 6.56
C THR A 206 17.33 -2.86 7.94
N THR A 207 17.66 -1.61 8.27
CA THR A 207 17.17 -0.89 9.47
C THR A 207 15.77 -0.30 9.24
N PHE A 208 15.05 0.06 10.30
CA PHE A 208 13.76 0.73 10.18
C PHE A 208 13.87 2.09 9.49
N VAL A 209 14.94 2.83 9.80
CA VAL A 209 15.27 4.09 9.14
C VAL A 209 15.37 3.89 7.62
N ARG A 210 16.10 2.86 7.18
CA ARG A 210 16.27 2.57 5.75
C ARG A 210 14.97 2.08 5.12
N HIS A 211 14.18 1.28 5.83
CA HIS A 211 12.88 0.82 5.39
C HIS A 211 11.93 1.99 5.12
N LEU A 212 11.73 2.88 6.10
CA LEU A 212 10.87 4.05 5.96
C LEU A 212 11.37 5.01 4.88
N HIS A 213 12.67 5.31 4.88
CA HIS A 213 13.24 6.18 3.85
C HIS A 213 13.01 5.62 2.45
N THR A 214 13.24 4.32 2.24
CA THR A 214 13.00 3.67 0.94
C THR A 214 11.54 3.76 0.54
N PHE A 215 10.62 3.49 1.46
CA PHE A 215 9.19 3.65 1.22
C PHE A 215 8.85 5.07 0.77
N PHE A 216 9.17 6.07 1.59
CA PHE A 216 8.87 7.45 1.26
C PHE A 216 9.54 7.88 -0.04
N TRP A 217 10.81 7.56 -0.22
CA TRP A 217 11.56 7.93 -1.43
C TRP A 217 10.88 7.40 -2.69
N GLN A 218 10.61 6.09 -2.75
CA GLN A 218 9.99 5.47 -3.93
C GLN A 218 8.59 6.00 -4.20
N PHE A 219 7.78 6.21 -3.17
CA PHE A 219 6.44 6.79 -3.32
C PHE A 219 6.49 8.23 -3.83
N ASN A 220 7.41 9.05 -3.30
CA ASN A 220 7.58 10.42 -3.76
C ASN A 220 8.11 10.47 -5.20
N GLN A 221 9.03 9.58 -5.59
CA GLN A 221 9.47 9.47 -6.99
C GLN A 221 8.32 9.09 -7.94
N TYR A 222 7.44 8.18 -7.53
CA TYR A 222 6.23 7.85 -8.28
C TYR A 222 5.29 9.06 -8.43
N ALA A 223 5.03 9.78 -7.34
CA ALA A 223 4.14 10.95 -7.33
C ALA A 223 4.70 12.12 -8.18
N ASP A 224 5.99 12.42 -8.02
CA ASP A 224 6.67 13.48 -8.77
C ASP A 224 6.70 13.15 -10.27
N LEU A 225 6.95 11.88 -10.64
CA LEU A 225 6.94 11.44 -12.03
C LEU A 225 5.53 11.47 -12.64
N LYS A 226 4.51 11.03 -11.90
CA LYS A 226 3.12 11.04 -12.38
C LYS A 226 2.60 12.45 -12.64
N THR A 227 3.00 13.42 -11.83
CA THR A 227 2.59 14.83 -11.99
C THR A 227 3.37 15.59 -13.06
N SER A 228 4.54 15.09 -13.46
CA SER A 228 5.43 15.72 -14.45
C SER A 228 5.65 14.86 -15.71
N LEU A 229 4.70 13.96 -16.00
CA LEU A 229 4.79 12.98 -17.08
C LEU A 229 4.80 13.64 -18.46
N GLN A 230 5.72 13.25 -19.34
CA GLN A 230 5.82 13.78 -20.71
C GLN A 230 4.98 12.96 -21.71
N THR A 231 4.73 13.52 -22.89
CA THR A 231 3.92 12.90 -23.97
C THR A 231 4.58 11.68 -24.62
N ASN A 232 5.89 11.52 -24.48
CA ASN A 232 6.65 10.35 -24.89
C ASN A 232 6.91 9.36 -23.74
N GLU A 233 6.29 9.57 -22.59
CA GLU A 233 6.47 8.73 -21.41
C GLU A 233 5.15 8.11 -20.95
N ALA A 234 5.25 6.94 -20.32
CA ALA A 234 4.13 6.32 -19.61
C ALA A 234 4.59 5.71 -18.29
N ILE A 235 3.67 5.63 -17.34
CA ILE A 235 3.86 4.93 -16.07
C ILE A 235 2.89 3.76 -16.04
N MET A 236 3.36 2.55 -15.81
CA MET A 236 2.52 1.39 -15.56
C MET A 236 2.68 0.96 -14.11
N VAL A 237 1.57 0.80 -13.39
CA VAL A 237 1.54 0.22 -12.04
C VAL A 237 0.87 -1.13 -12.13
N MET A 238 1.57 -2.19 -11.73
CA MET A 238 1.07 -3.56 -11.83
C MET A 238 1.21 -4.31 -10.51
N ASP A 239 0.19 -5.11 -10.18
CA ASP A 239 0.21 -6.03 -9.06
C ASP A 239 -0.73 -7.22 -9.30
N PHE A 240 -0.52 -8.32 -8.59
CA PHE A 240 -1.49 -9.42 -8.54
C PHE A 240 -2.59 -9.08 -7.54
N ALA A 241 -3.85 -9.18 -7.97
CA ALA A 241 -4.94 -9.22 -7.03
C ALA A 241 -4.94 -10.55 -6.26
N GLU A 242 -5.56 -10.56 -5.07
CA GLU A 242 -5.95 -11.83 -4.46
C GLU A 242 -6.79 -12.64 -5.44
N ASN A 243 -6.45 -13.93 -5.61
CA ASN A 243 -7.20 -14.83 -6.49
C ASN A 243 -8.67 -14.82 -6.12
N ARG A 244 -9.50 -14.45 -7.08
CA ARG A 244 -10.94 -14.44 -6.89
C ARG A 244 -11.45 -15.87 -6.92
N LYS A 245 -12.25 -16.26 -5.94
CA LYS A 245 -12.94 -17.56 -5.95
C LYS A 245 -14.18 -17.49 -6.83
N ALA A 246 -14.50 -18.59 -7.51
CA ALA A 246 -15.76 -18.78 -8.19
C ALA A 246 -16.93 -18.43 -7.25
N SER A 247 -17.93 -17.74 -7.79
CA SER A 247 -19.00 -17.16 -7.01
C SER A 247 -20.34 -17.42 -7.69
N TYR A 248 -21.24 -18.09 -6.98
CA TYR A 248 -22.54 -18.55 -7.47
C TYR A 248 -23.66 -17.75 -6.80
N THR A 249 -24.77 -17.56 -7.51
CA THR A 249 -25.98 -16.92 -6.95
C THR A 249 -26.64 -17.79 -5.88
N VAL A 250 -26.62 -19.11 -6.06
CA VAL A 250 -27.03 -20.12 -5.06
C VAL A 250 -25.97 -21.21 -5.04
N GLU A 251 -25.40 -21.47 -3.87
CA GLU A 251 -24.28 -22.41 -3.69
C GLU A 251 -24.72 -23.64 -2.89
N VAL A 252 -24.48 -24.83 -3.45
CA VAL A 252 -24.63 -26.10 -2.73
C VAL A 252 -23.43 -26.34 -1.80
N LYS A 253 -23.64 -27.03 -0.67
CA LYS A 253 -22.63 -27.22 0.38
C LYS A 253 -21.29 -27.78 -0.14
N SER A 254 -21.31 -28.70 -1.10
CA SER A 254 -20.10 -29.29 -1.69
C SER A 254 -19.29 -28.31 -2.54
N ALA A 255 -19.94 -27.38 -3.24
CA ALA A 255 -19.28 -26.36 -4.06
C ALA A 255 -18.52 -25.32 -3.22
N HIS A 256 -18.91 -25.16 -1.94
CA HIS A 256 -18.26 -24.23 -1.01
C HIS A 256 -16.77 -24.53 -0.76
N PHE A 257 -16.38 -25.81 -0.75
CA PHE A 257 -15.03 -26.26 -0.36
C PHE A 257 -14.05 -26.42 -1.55
N GLY A 258 -14.53 -26.33 -2.79
CA GLY A 258 -13.74 -26.62 -4.01
C GLY A 258 -13.84 -25.55 -5.09
N LYS A 259 -13.95 -24.27 -4.69
CA LYS A 259 -14.13 -23.17 -5.65
C LYS A 259 -12.91 -23.04 -6.56
N ALA A 260 -13.16 -23.00 -7.87
CA ALA A 260 -12.16 -22.58 -8.83
C ALA A 260 -11.64 -21.19 -8.46
N GLN A 261 -10.36 -20.94 -8.71
CA GLN A 261 -9.71 -19.67 -8.47
C GLN A 261 -9.38 -19.01 -9.80
N ILE A 262 -9.54 -17.69 -9.84
CA ILE A 262 -9.35 -16.87 -11.03
C ILE A 262 -8.28 -15.84 -10.67
N THR A 263 -7.20 -15.82 -11.44
CA THR A 263 -6.17 -14.79 -11.38
C THR A 263 -6.71 -13.52 -12.00
N MET A 264 -6.49 -12.41 -11.29
CA MET A 264 -6.73 -11.07 -11.81
C MET A 264 -5.45 -10.25 -11.64
N HIS A 265 -4.98 -9.67 -12.73
CA HIS A 265 -3.76 -8.87 -12.77
C HIS A 265 -4.07 -7.52 -13.42
N PRO A 266 -4.41 -6.49 -12.64
CA PRO A 266 -4.58 -5.14 -13.15
C PRO A 266 -3.22 -4.48 -13.43
N ILE A 267 -3.12 -3.84 -14.60
CA ILE A 267 -2.05 -2.93 -14.97
C ILE A 267 -2.68 -1.56 -15.22
N VAL A 268 -2.43 -0.60 -14.33
CA VAL A 268 -2.92 0.77 -14.48
C VAL A 268 -1.83 1.62 -15.13
N CYS A 269 -2.08 2.06 -16.36
CA CYS A 269 -1.18 2.88 -17.14
C CYS A 269 -1.60 4.36 -17.13
N PHE A 270 -0.65 5.26 -16.91
CA PHE A 270 -0.79 6.69 -17.09
C PHE A 270 0.05 7.15 -18.27
N TYR A 271 -0.52 7.96 -19.15
CA TYR A 271 0.17 8.59 -20.27
C TYR A 271 -0.56 9.87 -20.68
N MET A 272 0.13 10.77 -21.39
CA MET A 272 -0.47 12.00 -21.88
C MET A 272 -1.02 11.81 -23.30
N ALA A 273 -2.28 12.19 -23.54
CA ALA A 273 -2.88 12.30 -24.87
C ALA A 273 -3.17 13.78 -25.15
N GLY A 274 -2.23 14.46 -25.82
CA GLY A 274 -2.19 15.92 -25.81
C GLY A 274 -1.97 16.43 -24.39
N ASP A 275 -2.81 17.36 -23.93
CA ASP A 275 -2.74 17.95 -22.59
C ASP A 275 -3.54 17.17 -21.53
N VAL A 276 -4.17 16.05 -21.91
CA VAL A 276 -5.00 15.25 -21.00
C VAL A 276 -4.24 14.01 -20.53
N MET A 277 -4.05 13.90 -19.21
CA MET A 277 -3.57 12.66 -18.60
C MET A 277 -4.66 11.58 -18.72
N LYS A 278 -4.33 10.48 -19.40
CA LYS A 278 -5.15 9.28 -19.51
C LYS A 278 -4.79 8.32 -18.39
N ARG A 279 -5.80 7.78 -17.69
CA ARG A 279 -5.68 6.60 -16.84
C ARG A 279 -6.28 5.40 -17.57
N HIS A 280 -5.44 4.47 -18.00
CA HIS A 280 -5.83 3.28 -18.74
C HIS A 280 -5.64 2.04 -17.88
N SER A 281 -6.75 1.49 -17.40
CA SER A 281 -6.78 0.24 -16.65
C SER A 281 -6.86 -0.95 -17.62
N MET A 282 -5.83 -1.79 -17.64
CA MET A 282 -5.78 -3.02 -18.43
C MET A 282 -5.84 -4.20 -17.47
N VAL A 283 -6.92 -4.96 -17.49
CA VAL A 283 -7.16 -6.01 -16.48
C VAL A 283 -7.08 -7.38 -17.13
N PHE A 284 -6.05 -8.15 -16.78
CA PHE A 284 -5.84 -9.50 -17.28
C PHE A 284 -6.53 -10.51 -16.36
N LEU A 285 -7.31 -11.42 -16.95
CA LEU A 285 -8.08 -12.44 -16.25
C LEU A 285 -7.66 -13.82 -16.78
N SER A 286 -7.33 -14.75 -15.88
CA SER A 286 -6.89 -16.09 -16.26
C SER A 286 -7.31 -17.15 -15.24
N ASP A 287 -7.56 -18.37 -15.73
CA ASP A 287 -7.71 -19.56 -14.89
C ASP A 287 -6.34 -20.14 -14.46
N ASP A 288 -5.23 -19.60 -14.98
CA ASP A 288 -3.90 -19.92 -14.49
C ASP A 288 -3.61 -19.23 -13.15
N ILE A 289 -3.53 -20.04 -12.09
CA ILE A 289 -3.31 -19.57 -10.71
C ILE A 289 -1.82 -19.48 -10.33
N CYS A 290 -0.92 -19.69 -11.29
CA CYS A 290 0.52 -19.69 -11.03
C CYS A 290 1.07 -18.27 -11.17
N HIS A 291 1.21 -17.59 -10.03
CA HIS A 291 1.71 -16.22 -9.96
C HIS A 291 3.24 -16.18 -10.03
N ASP A 292 3.78 -16.32 -11.23
CA ASP A 292 5.21 -16.30 -11.53
C ASP A 292 5.59 -15.19 -12.52
N TYR A 293 6.89 -15.02 -12.71
CA TYR A 293 7.41 -14.02 -13.65
C TYR A 293 7.05 -14.32 -15.12
N HIS A 294 6.65 -15.56 -15.45
CA HIS A 294 6.21 -15.92 -16.79
C HIS A 294 4.85 -15.27 -17.11
N ALA A 295 3.90 -15.38 -16.17
CA ALA A 295 2.62 -14.69 -16.25
C ALA A 295 2.82 -13.18 -16.31
N VAL A 296 3.66 -12.62 -15.43
CA VAL A 296 3.99 -11.18 -15.42
C VAL A 296 4.58 -10.73 -16.76
N HIS A 297 5.50 -11.50 -17.34
CA HIS A 297 6.09 -11.18 -18.65
C HIS A 297 5.01 -11.12 -19.74
N HIS A 298 4.13 -12.11 -19.80
CA HIS A 298 3.03 -12.15 -20.77
C HIS A 298 2.12 -10.92 -20.65
N PHE A 299 1.61 -10.65 -19.44
CA PHE A 299 0.75 -9.48 -19.20
C PHE A 299 1.48 -8.15 -19.50
N THR A 300 2.78 -8.08 -19.19
CA THR A 300 3.59 -6.89 -19.50
C THR A 300 3.67 -6.65 -21.00
N VAL A 301 3.99 -7.66 -21.80
CA VAL A 301 4.12 -7.52 -23.27
C VAL A 301 2.77 -7.10 -23.88
N ASP A 302 1.69 -7.78 -23.52
CA ASP A 302 0.35 -7.47 -24.02
C ASP A 302 -0.08 -6.04 -23.64
N SER A 303 0.24 -5.58 -22.43
CA SER A 303 -0.05 -4.22 -21.97
C SER A 303 0.74 -3.16 -22.73
N ILE A 304 2.00 -3.45 -23.10
CA ILE A 304 2.82 -2.55 -23.91
C ILE A 304 2.29 -2.49 -25.34
N ASP A 305 1.82 -3.61 -25.89
CA ASP A 305 1.21 -3.63 -27.23
C ASP A 305 -0.11 -2.86 -27.25
N ALA A 306 -0.94 -2.99 -26.21
CA ALA A 306 -2.16 -2.19 -26.04
C ALA A 306 -1.83 -0.70 -25.92
N LEU A 307 -0.85 -0.33 -25.08
CA LEU A 307 -0.38 1.05 -24.96
C LEU A 307 0.16 1.59 -26.29
N SER A 308 0.89 0.78 -27.05
CA SER A 308 1.46 1.20 -28.33
C SER A 308 0.38 1.57 -29.36
N LYS A 309 -0.79 0.93 -29.29
CA LYS A 309 -1.95 1.27 -30.12
C LYS A 309 -2.65 2.53 -29.62
N ALA A 310 -2.80 2.68 -28.29
CA ALA A 310 -3.53 3.79 -27.68
C ALA A 310 -2.73 5.10 -27.65
N ALA A 311 -1.41 5.02 -27.47
CA ALA A 311 -0.49 6.15 -27.39
C ALA A 311 0.82 5.84 -28.14
N PRO A 312 0.81 5.90 -29.49
CA PRO A 312 1.98 5.55 -30.30
C PRO A 312 3.22 6.41 -30.01
N SER A 313 3.04 7.64 -29.54
CA SER A 313 4.12 8.59 -29.19
C SER A 313 4.94 8.18 -27.96
N VAL A 314 4.44 7.27 -27.13
CA VAL A 314 5.16 6.83 -25.93
C VAL A 314 6.39 6.03 -26.33
N GLU A 315 7.57 6.43 -25.88
CA GLU A 315 8.84 5.74 -26.15
C GLU A 315 9.46 5.13 -24.89
N LYS A 316 9.19 5.73 -23.72
CA LYS A 316 9.75 5.34 -22.43
C LYS A 316 8.66 4.96 -21.44
N ILE A 317 8.80 3.79 -20.82
CA ILE A 317 7.82 3.24 -19.88
C ILE A 317 8.50 2.99 -18.53
N TYR A 318 7.92 3.56 -17.49
CA TYR A 318 8.30 3.31 -16.10
C TYR A 318 7.33 2.32 -15.49
N ILE A 319 7.78 1.09 -15.25
CA ILE A 319 6.97 0.01 -14.69
C ILE A 319 7.20 -0.05 -13.18
N PHE A 320 6.20 0.34 -12.40
CA PHE A 320 6.15 0.24 -10.95
C PHE A 320 5.46 -1.06 -10.52
N SER A 321 6.08 -1.79 -9.61
CA SER A 321 5.52 -3.00 -9.01
C SER A 321 6.03 -3.20 -7.58
N ASP A 322 5.54 -4.24 -6.91
CA ASP A 322 6.12 -4.70 -5.65
C ASP A 322 7.51 -5.35 -5.86
N GLY A 323 8.12 -5.78 -4.76
CA GLY A 323 9.43 -6.42 -4.75
C GLY A 323 9.42 -7.96 -4.72
N CYS A 324 8.32 -8.62 -5.08
CA CYS A 324 8.21 -10.08 -5.00
C CYS A 324 9.17 -10.76 -5.98
N ALA A 325 10.07 -11.59 -5.45
CA ALA A 325 11.17 -12.18 -6.23
C ALA A 325 10.72 -13.21 -7.27
N GLY A 326 9.62 -13.92 -7.00
CA GLY A 326 9.06 -14.90 -7.94
C GLY A 326 8.30 -14.27 -9.10
N GLN A 327 7.91 -12.99 -8.98
CA GLN A 327 6.94 -12.33 -9.86
C GLN A 327 7.54 -11.12 -10.60
N TYR A 328 8.14 -10.17 -9.86
CA TYR A 328 8.52 -8.86 -10.41
C TYR A 328 10.01 -8.54 -10.29
N LYS A 329 10.66 -9.02 -9.22
CA LYS A 329 12.01 -8.59 -8.82
C LYS A 329 12.94 -9.80 -8.62
N GLY A 330 13.11 -10.58 -9.67
CA GLY A 330 13.91 -11.80 -9.68
C GLY A 330 14.78 -11.97 -10.91
N LYS A 331 15.48 -13.12 -10.96
CA LYS A 331 16.37 -13.47 -12.07
C LYS A 331 15.66 -13.50 -13.43
N GLY A 332 14.47 -14.09 -13.48
CA GLY A 332 13.68 -14.22 -14.71
C GLY A 332 13.23 -12.87 -15.24
N THR A 333 12.67 -12.02 -14.38
CA THR A 333 12.26 -10.65 -14.76
C THR A 333 13.43 -9.76 -15.19
N PHE A 334 14.62 -9.97 -14.63
CA PHE A 334 15.83 -9.26 -15.07
C PHE A 334 16.33 -9.74 -16.43
N ALA A 335 16.27 -11.05 -16.69
CA ALA A 335 16.52 -11.58 -18.03
C ALA A 335 15.51 -11.01 -19.04
N ASP A 336 14.22 -11.01 -18.70
CA ASP A 336 13.15 -10.43 -19.52
C ASP A 336 13.40 -8.97 -19.86
N LEU A 337 13.77 -8.17 -18.86
CA LEU A 337 14.13 -6.76 -19.05
C LEU A 337 15.33 -6.61 -19.98
N SER A 338 16.36 -7.45 -19.83
CA SER A 338 17.57 -7.37 -20.65
C SER A 338 17.35 -7.78 -22.12
N LEU A 339 16.40 -8.67 -22.37
CA LEU A 339 16.08 -9.22 -23.69
C LEU A 339 15.00 -8.44 -24.44
N TYR A 340 14.28 -7.55 -23.76
CA TYR A 340 13.24 -6.76 -24.40
C TYR A 340 13.84 -5.65 -25.29
N THR A 341 13.54 -5.69 -26.59
CA THR A 341 14.08 -4.78 -27.61
C THR A 341 13.10 -3.70 -28.08
N GLY A 342 11.87 -3.68 -27.56
CA GLY A 342 10.84 -2.71 -27.92
C GLY A 342 11.05 -1.33 -27.30
N LYS A 343 9.98 -0.75 -26.74
CA LYS A 343 10.05 0.54 -26.02
C LYS A 343 11.06 0.50 -24.87
N ARG A 344 11.61 1.65 -24.50
CA ARG A 344 12.57 1.76 -23.38
C ARG A 344 11.84 1.50 -22.06
N ILE A 345 12.27 0.49 -21.31
CA ILE A 345 11.65 0.14 -20.03
C ILE A 345 12.60 0.42 -18.87
N GLN A 346 12.09 1.08 -17.85
CA GLN A 346 12.69 1.10 -16.51
C GLN A 346 11.75 0.41 -15.53
N ARG A 347 12.23 -0.63 -14.86
CA ARG A 347 11.50 -1.27 -13.76
C ARG A 347 11.83 -0.55 -12.45
N VAL A 348 10.81 -0.26 -11.68
CA VAL A 348 10.87 0.48 -10.43
C VAL A 348 10.10 -0.31 -9.39
N PHE A 349 10.70 -0.49 -8.20
CA PHE A 349 10.10 -1.32 -7.17
C PHE A 349 9.72 -0.46 -5.97
N PHE A 350 8.48 -0.57 -5.49
CA PHE A 350 8.06 0.10 -4.27
C PHE A 350 8.84 -0.44 -3.05
N GLY A 351 8.83 0.34 -1.96
CA GLY A 351 9.35 -0.14 -0.68
C GLY A 351 8.60 -1.39 -0.21
N SER A 352 9.33 -2.36 0.35
CA SER A 352 8.73 -3.62 0.82
C SER A 352 7.53 -3.38 1.73
N GLU A 353 6.44 -4.12 1.52
CA GLU A 353 5.17 -4.01 2.28
C GLU A 353 4.44 -2.65 2.14
N HIS A 354 4.88 -1.79 1.23
CA HIS A 354 4.26 -0.48 0.94
C HIS A 354 3.95 -0.29 -0.55
N GLY A 355 3.71 -1.39 -1.27
CA GLY A 355 3.42 -1.39 -2.71
C GLY A 355 1.96 -1.10 -3.08
N LYS A 356 1.08 -0.95 -2.08
CA LYS A 356 -0.34 -0.71 -2.33
C LYS A 356 -0.56 0.54 -3.17
N GLY A 357 -1.40 0.44 -4.19
CA GLY A 357 -1.61 1.56 -5.09
C GLY A 357 -2.75 1.40 -6.07
N GLU A 358 -2.51 1.88 -7.28
CA GLU A 358 -3.51 2.00 -8.34
C GLU A 358 -4.10 0.65 -8.75
N ALA A 359 -3.25 -0.39 -8.77
CA ALA A 359 -3.61 -1.76 -9.10
C ALA A 359 -4.63 -2.31 -8.09
N ASP A 360 -4.37 -2.17 -6.78
CA ASP A 360 -5.31 -2.57 -5.71
C ASP A 360 -6.62 -1.79 -5.78
N GLY A 361 -6.55 -0.48 -6.00
CA GLY A 361 -7.74 0.36 -6.10
C GLY A 361 -8.65 -0.06 -7.25
N GLU A 362 -8.04 -0.42 -8.38
CA GLU A 362 -8.75 -0.94 -9.55
C GLU A 362 -9.41 -2.30 -9.27
N THR A 363 -8.65 -3.23 -8.67
CA THR A 363 -9.16 -4.52 -8.19
C THR A 363 -10.33 -4.35 -7.24
N GLY A 364 -10.25 -3.41 -6.29
CA GLY A 364 -11.32 -3.11 -5.34
C GLY A 364 -12.60 -2.68 -6.04
N VAL A 365 -12.51 -1.77 -7.03
CA VAL A 365 -13.66 -1.33 -7.82
C VAL A 365 -14.31 -2.49 -8.57
N ILE A 366 -13.52 -3.35 -9.20
CA ILE A 366 -14.01 -4.50 -9.96
C ILE A 366 -14.66 -5.52 -9.02
N ASN A 367 -13.99 -5.90 -7.93
CA ASN A 367 -14.52 -6.84 -6.95
C ASN A 367 -15.85 -6.35 -6.35
N CYS A 368 -15.94 -5.07 -5.94
CA CYS A 368 -17.20 -4.51 -5.45
C CYS A 368 -18.32 -4.53 -6.50
N ALA A 369 -18.01 -4.38 -7.80
CA ALA A 369 -19.02 -4.46 -8.85
C ALA A 369 -19.50 -5.92 -9.06
N VAL A 370 -18.56 -6.87 -9.11
CA VAL A 370 -18.85 -8.30 -9.29
C VAL A 370 -19.61 -8.83 -8.08
N ASP A 371 -19.19 -8.52 -6.85
CA ASP A 371 -19.84 -8.98 -5.61
C ASP A 371 -21.28 -8.48 -5.53
N ARG A 372 -21.55 -7.24 -5.95
CA ARG A 372 -22.92 -6.71 -6.04
C ARG A 372 -23.75 -7.45 -7.09
N ALA A 373 -23.17 -7.75 -8.25
CA ALA A 373 -23.86 -8.47 -9.32
C ALA A 373 -24.23 -9.90 -8.89
N VAL A 374 -23.28 -10.62 -8.29
CA VAL A 374 -23.49 -11.97 -7.74
C VAL A 374 -24.56 -11.95 -6.65
N SER A 375 -24.41 -11.05 -5.66
CA SER A 375 -25.33 -10.95 -4.53
C SER A 375 -26.75 -10.56 -4.95
N SER A 376 -26.90 -9.85 -6.08
CA SER A 376 -28.20 -9.49 -6.66
C SER A 376 -28.81 -10.58 -7.56
N GLY A 377 -28.17 -11.75 -7.68
CA GLY A 377 -28.65 -12.83 -8.54
C GLY A 377 -28.39 -12.64 -10.03
N ARG A 378 -27.62 -11.61 -10.42
CA ARG A 378 -27.41 -11.21 -11.83
C ARG A 378 -26.18 -11.84 -12.48
N LEU A 379 -25.31 -12.47 -11.71
CA LEU A 379 -24.04 -13.01 -12.19
C LEU A 379 -23.67 -14.28 -11.43
N THR A 380 -23.28 -15.30 -12.18
CA THR A 380 -22.55 -16.47 -11.68
C THR A 380 -21.20 -16.49 -12.37
N VAL A 381 -20.12 -16.58 -11.59
CA VAL A 381 -18.74 -16.62 -12.09
C VAL A 381 -18.15 -17.99 -11.79
N ARG A 382 -17.97 -18.84 -12.80
CA ARG A 382 -17.37 -20.17 -12.64
C ARG A 382 -15.87 -20.18 -12.93
N ASN A 383 -15.44 -19.34 -13.87
CA ASN A 383 -14.08 -19.29 -14.39
C ASN A 383 -13.75 -17.88 -14.92
N ALA A 384 -12.52 -17.69 -15.39
CA ALA A 384 -12.04 -16.43 -15.95
C ALA A 384 -12.85 -15.97 -17.16
N SER A 385 -13.35 -16.89 -17.99
CA SER A 385 -14.15 -16.57 -19.17
C SER A 385 -15.50 -15.93 -18.80
N ASP A 386 -16.20 -16.47 -17.80
CA ASP A 386 -17.45 -15.87 -17.28
C ASP A 386 -17.20 -14.46 -16.73
N LEU A 387 -16.12 -14.31 -15.93
CA LEU A 387 -15.75 -13.03 -15.35
C LEU A 387 -15.40 -12.01 -16.43
N TYR A 388 -14.57 -12.40 -17.40
CA TYR A 388 -14.17 -11.57 -18.53
C TYR A 388 -15.37 -11.11 -19.35
N SER A 389 -16.28 -12.01 -19.69
CA SER A 389 -17.44 -11.69 -20.52
C SER A 389 -18.31 -10.62 -19.86
N TRP A 390 -18.59 -10.80 -18.57
CA TRP A 390 -19.38 -9.83 -17.80
C TRP A 390 -18.66 -8.50 -17.58
N CYS A 391 -17.38 -8.55 -17.20
CA CYS A 391 -16.56 -7.35 -17.00
C CYS A 391 -16.41 -6.54 -18.29
N SER A 392 -16.15 -7.20 -19.41
CA SER A 392 -16.02 -6.55 -20.72
C SER A 392 -17.32 -5.88 -21.16
N GLU A 393 -18.47 -6.52 -20.89
CA GLU A 393 -19.78 -5.96 -21.22
C GLU A 393 -20.17 -4.80 -20.30
N LYS A 394 -19.92 -4.91 -18.99
CA LYS A 394 -20.50 -3.99 -17.99
C LYS A 394 -19.54 -2.95 -17.44
N LEU A 395 -18.23 -3.21 -17.47
CA LEU A 395 -17.24 -2.41 -16.75
C LEU A 395 -16.20 -1.74 -17.65
N THR A 396 -16.12 -2.10 -18.94
CA THR A 396 -15.28 -1.41 -19.93
C THR A 396 -15.61 0.08 -19.96
N LYS A 397 -14.57 0.91 -20.09
CA LYS A 397 -14.71 2.38 -20.14
C LYS A 397 -13.92 2.95 -21.30
N SER A 398 -14.49 3.95 -21.96
CA SER A 398 -13.82 4.70 -23.02
C SER A 398 -14.12 6.20 -22.88
N ASP A 399 -13.71 6.77 -21.75
CA ASP A 399 -13.90 8.19 -21.45
C ASP A 399 -12.68 9.03 -21.86
N ALA A 400 -12.87 10.35 -21.94
CA ALA A 400 -11.81 11.28 -22.33
C ALA A 400 -10.56 11.24 -21.45
N SER A 401 -10.64 10.88 -20.17
CA SER A 401 -9.49 10.76 -19.25
C SER A 401 -9.33 9.36 -18.64
N SER A 402 -10.25 8.44 -18.90
CA SER A 402 -10.28 7.12 -18.26
C SER A 402 -10.65 6.04 -19.27
N LEU A 403 -9.75 5.07 -19.43
CA LEU A 403 -9.97 3.87 -20.22
C LEU A 403 -9.94 2.65 -19.32
N ARG A 404 -10.77 1.65 -19.62
CA ARG A 404 -10.69 0.34 -18.98
C ARG A 404 -10.97 -0.75 -19.98
N ASP A 405 -10.00 -1.64 -20.15
CA ASP A 405 -10.08 -2.82 -20.99
C ASP A 405 -9.84 -4.09 -20.17
N PHE A 406 -10.45 -5.17 -20.60
CA PHE A 406 -10.28 -6.50 -20.02
C PHE A 406 -9.64 -7.42 -21.05
N PHE A 407 -8.81 -8.34 -20.59
CA PHE A 407 -8.11 -9.32 -21.42
C PHE A 407 -8.29 -10.71 -20.82
N LEU A 408 -8.84 -11.63 -21.60
CA LEU A 408 -8.88 -13.04 -21.23
C LEU A 408 -7.58 -13.72 -21.68
N VAL A 409 -6.85 -14.31 -20.74
CA VAL A 409 -5.60 -15.02 -21.00
C VAL A 409 -5.79 -16.51 -20.68
N PRO A 410 -5.92 -17.37 -21.71
CA PRO A 410 -5.88 -18.82 -21.53
C PRO A 410 -4.55 -19.27 -20.95
N LYS A 411 -4.55 -20.33 -20.14
CA LYS A 411 -3.36 -20.85 -19.46
C LYS A 411 -2.24 -21.21 -20.45
N GLU A 412 -2.62 -21.71 -21.62
CA GLU A 412 -1.73 -22.19 -22.67
C GLU A 412 -0.95 -21.05 -23.35
N LYS A 413 -1.39 -19.79 -23.17
CA LYS A 413 -0.69 -18.61 -23.69
C LYS A 413 0.49 -18.19 -22.82
N ILE A 414 0.53 -18.63 -21.55
CA ILE A 414 1.63 -18.33 -20.64
C ILE A 414 2.73 -19.38 -20.80
N VAL A 415 3.72 -19.06 -21.63
CA VAL A 415 4.86 -19.95 -21.92
C VAL A 415 5.84 -19.97 -20.73
N ARG A 416 6.05 -21.15 -20.16
CA ARG A 416 6.96 -21.37 -19.01
C ARG A 416 8.29 -22.03 -19.38
N ASP A 417 8.33 -22.74 -20.50
CA ASP A 417 9.58 -23.25 -21.06
C ASP A 417 10.33 -22.10 -21.74
N ARG A 418 11.20 -21.43 -20.97
CA ARG A 418 11.95 -20.23 -21.38
C ARG A 418 13.42 -20.37 -20.97
N PRO A 419 14.22 -21.22 -21.64
CA PRO A 419 15.63 -21.43 -21.29
C PRO A 419 16.46 -20.15 -21.36
N GLN A 420 16.08 -19.19 -22.21
CA GLN A 420 16.74 -17.89 -22.33
C GLN A 420 16.65 -17.04 -21.05
N THR A 421 15.70 -17.32 -20.16
CA THR A 421 15.55 -16.61 -18.87
C THR A 421 16.17 -17.37 -17.70
N ASP A 422 16.74 -18.56 -17.93
CA ASP A 422 17.40 -19.30 -16.87
C ASP A 422 18.82 -18.78 -16.62
N VAL A 423 18.86 -17.72 -15.80
CA VAL A 423 20.09 -17.03 -15.40
C VAL A 423 20.38 -17.20 -13.91
N VAL A 424 21.60 -16.88 -13.52
CA VAL A 424 22.02 -16.84 -12.11
C VAL A 424 21.37 -15.63 -11.41
N THR A 425 20.99 -15.81 -10.15
CA THR A 425 20.41 -14.74 -9.33
C THR A 425 21.41 -13.61 -9.11
N VAL A 426 20.96 -12.37 -9.33
CA VAL A 426 21.76 -11.18 -9.03
C VAL A 426 21.88 -11.02 -7.50
N PRO A 427 23.10 -11.02 -6.92
CA PRO A 427 23.27 -10.84 -5.48
C PRO A 427 22.73 -9.49 -5.00
N GLY A 428 22.17 -9.45 -3.79
CA GLY A 428 21.67 -8.19 -3.21
C GLY A 428 20.38 -7.66 -3.84
N THR A 429 19.66 -8.46 -4.65
CA THR A 429 18.43 -8.04 -5.35
C THR A 429 17.44 -7.30 -4.45
N ARG A 430 17.29 -7.67 -3.17
CA ARG A 430 16.41 -6.96 -2.21
C ARG A 430 16.65 -5.45 -2.15
N ARG A 431 17.90 -4.99 -2.29
CA ARG A 431 18.25 -3.55 -2.22
C ARG A 431 17.98 -2.78 -3.50
N ILE A 432 17.76 -3.45 -4.63
CA ILE A 432 17.56 -2.83 -5.94
C ILE A 432 16.15 -2.25 -6.04
N HIS A 433 16.00 -0.97 -6.34
CA HIS A 433 14.68 -0.33 -6.49
C HIS A 433 14.48 0.34 -7.85
N GLN A 434 15.50 0.30 -8.71
CA GLN A 434 15.42 0.69 -10.12
C GLN A 434 16.32 -0.24 -10.94
N ALA A 435 15.83 -0.69 -12.08
CA ALA A 435 16.57 -1.52 -13.03
C ALA A 435 16.21 -1.14 -14.47
N GLU A 436 17.21 -1.14 -15.35
CA GLU A 436 17.00 -0.91 -16.77
C GLU A 436 17.99 -1.69 -17.63
N ARG A 437 17.60 -1.91 -18.89
CA ARG A 437 18.42 -2.59 -19.89
C ARG A 437 19.60 -1.72 -20.31
N VAL A 438 20.77 -2.35 -20.47
CA VAL A 438 21.91 -1.78 -21.19
C VAL A 438 22.07 -2.49 -22.53
N SER A 439 22.10 -3.82 -22.51
CA SER A 439 22.10 -4.67 -23.69
C SER A 439 21.59 -6.06 -23.31
N ASP A 440 21.62 -7.01 -24.24
CA ASP A 440 21.24 -8.39 -23.97
C ASP A 440 22.07 -8.95 -22.82
N TYR A 441 21.38 -9.50 -21.80
CA TYR A 441 21.96 -10.01 -20.57
C TYR A 441 22.80 -9.01 -19.75
N ILE A 442 22.69 -7.71 -20.03
CA ILE A 442 23.33 -6.66 -19.23
C ILE A 442 22.29 -5.66 -18.78
N ILE A 443 22.13 -5.54 -17.47
CA ILE A 443 21.27 -4.54 -16.84
C ILE A 443 22.09 -3.62 -15.96
N ARG A 444 21.62 -2.41 -15.75
CA ARG A 444 22.12 -1.54 -14.69
C ARG A 444 21.04 -1.29 -13.66
N THR A 445 21.43 -1.21 -12.39
CA THR A 445 20.50 -1.11 -11.27
C THR A 445 20.92 -0.06 -10.26
N ARG A 446 19.97 0.42 -9.45
CA ARG A 446 20.20 1.35 -8.33
C ARG A 446 19.45 0.93 -7.08
N ASN A 447 19.96 1.39 -5.93
CA ASN A 447 19.36 1.10 -4.63
C ASN A 447 18.07 1.88 -4.38
N LEU A 448 17.88 3.02 -5.04
CA LEU A 448 16.68 3.86 -5.02
C LEU A 448 16.46 4.40 -6.43
N ALA A 449 15.21 4.62 -6.82
CA ALA A 449 14.91 5.23 -8.11
C ALA A 449 15.18 6.73 -8.10
N CYS A 450 15.53 7.33 -9.23
CA CYS A 450 15.56 8.78 -9.33
C CYS A 450 15.08 9.24 -10.69
N PHE A 451 14.16 10.20 -10.70
CA PHE A 451 13.63 10.85 -11.89
C PHE A 451 13.82 12.38 -11.85
N CYS A 452 14.93 12.84 -11.24
CA CYS A 452 15.36 14.22 -11.42
C CYS A 452 15.58 14.51 -12.92
N GLU A 453 15.60 15.79 -13.29
CA GLU A 453 15.75 16.24 -14.68
C GLU A 453 16.93 15.57 -15.40
N VAL A 454 18.07 15.43 -14.72
CA VAL A 454 19.27 14.79 -15.28
C VAL A 454 19.04 13.30 -15.53
N CYS A 455 18.43 12.58 -14.59
CA CYS A 455 18.12 11.15 -14.75
C CYS A 455 17.08 10.91 -15.86
N ARG A 456 16.10 11.81 -16.01
CA ARG A 456 15.07 11.69 -17.07
C ARG A 456 15.67 11.92 -18.45
N ALA A 457 16.61 12.85 -18.57
CA ALA A 457 17.37 13.14 -19.78
C ALA A 457 18.54 12.17 -20.04
N ASP A 458 18.66 11.08 -19.26
CA ASP A 458 19.75 10.10 -19.35
C ASP A 458 21.17 10.70 -19.19
N GLY A 459 21.28 11.80 -18.43
CA GLY A 459 22.55 12.43 -18.11
C GLY A 459 23.40 11.62 -17.12
N ALA A 460 24.69 11.96 -17.04
CA ALA A 460 25.69 11.17 -16.33
C ALA A 460 25.60 11.26 -14.79
N SER A 461 25.28 12.44 -14.24
CA SER A 461 25.37 12.71 -12.79
C SER A 461 24.00 13.03 -12.19
N CYS A 462 23.54 12.18 -11.29
CA CYS A 462 22.24 12.33 -10.64
C CYS A 462 22.28 13.48 -9.61
N LEU A 463 21.30 14.39 -9.63
CA LEU A 463 21.19 15.46 -8.62
C LEU A 463 21.05 14.93 -7.18
N ASN A 464 20.59 13.68 -7.04
CA ASN A 464 20.36 13.01 -5.76
C ASN A 464 21.33 11.85 -5.51
N GLU A 465 22.50 11.87 -6.14
CA GLU A 465 23.47 10.76 -6.08
C GLU A 465 23.84 10.34 -4.66
N SER A 466 23.98 11.30 -3.74
CA SER A 466 24.27 11.04 -2.33
C SER A 466 23.24 10.14 -1.63
N TYR A 467 21.99 10.12 -2.12
CA TYR A 467 20.89 9.29 -1.61
C TYR A 467 20.77 7.96 -2.36
N VAL A 468 20.82 8.02 -3.69
CA VAL A 468 20.47 6.86 -4.55
C VAL A 468 21.67 6.00 -4.94
N GLY A 469 22.88 6.54 -4.81
CA GLY A 469 24.14 5.92 -5.25
C GLY A 469 24.30 5.91 -6.77
N GLU A 470 25.43 5.43 -7.25
CA GLU A 470 25.68 5.22 -8.68
C GLU A 470 24.94 3.99 -9.22
N TYR A 471 24.83 3.91 -10.55
CA TYR A 471 24.36 2.68 -11.19
C TYR A 471 25.38 1.57 -11.04
N THR A 472 24.91 0.38 -10.64
CA THR A 472 25.71 -0.85 -10.67
C THR A 472 25.33 -1.66 -11.90
N THR A 473 26.31 -1.98 -12.74
CA THR A 473 26.12 -2.82 -13.93
C THR A 473 26.23 -4.29 -13.56
N HIS A 474 25.29 -5.10 -14.03
CA HIS A 474 25.25 -6.54 -13.81
C HIS A 474 25.21 -7.28 -15.14
N LYS A 475 26.15 -8.22 -15.32
CA LYS A 475 26.10 -9.20 -16.39
C LYS A 475 25.37 -10.45 -15.90
N LEU A 476 24.22 -10.74 -16.49
CA LEU A 476 23.43 -11.92 -16.23
C LEU A 476 24.14 -13.12 -16.87
N LYS A 477 24.39 -14.17 -16.09
CA LYS A 477 25.05 -15.40 -16.56
C LYS A 477 24.00 -16.49 -16.69
N HIS A 478 24.03 -17.26 -17.78
CA HIS A 478 23.22 -18.47 -17.89
C HIS A 478 23.62 -19.49 -16.82
N ARG A 479 22.65 -20.30 -16.41
CA ARG A 479 22.89 -21.44 -15.53
C ARG A 479 23.46 -22.63 -16.27
#